data_AF-A0A4Q2WUR9-F1
#
_entry.id   AF-A0A4Q2WUR9-F1
#
_cell.length_a   1.000
_cell.length_b   1.000
_cell.length_c   1.000
_cell.angle_alpha   90.00
_cell.angle_beta   90.00
_cell.angle_gamma   90.00
#
_symmetry.space_group_name_H-M   'P 1'
#
loop_
_entity.id
_entity.type
_entity.pdbx_description
1 polymer ?
#
loop_
_entity_poly.entity_id
_entity_poly.type
_entity_poly.pdbx_seq_one_letter_code
_entity_poly.pdbx_strand_id
1 'polypeptide(L)'
;MRLPPTSALLALMLAMPMAAARDLRSTLDLRVSEAPHLARIGPARALRYELQLVNLAEAPITIDAIEVLDAGRTSTLLARWQGDRVADRIMLSATTRDATPTRTLPPGRHALAYLDLELAPRVSTPRRVEHRLSLRIDGRTVELRGGAAPVETRARTALGAPVRGGPWIAIHLPEAPRGHRRVAFALDGALRIPARFAIDWVKLDDDGHAARGDDRLVGNWYGHGADVLAVADARIVATRDDMREALSVEPVRNPLANASGNFVTLDLGDGRHFHYEHLLPGSVRVRAGDRVRRGEVIARLGNTGDTTGPHLHTHASDGARPLDGEGMPFEIERYERLGGYDSIADFGAGQRWKPASATPRIERARMPEPNSVIRFDPAQRD
;
A
#
# COMPACT_ATOMS: atom_id res chain seq x y z
N MET A 1 -84.68 19.68 -26.90
CA MET A 1 -84.15 18.32 -27.14
C MET A 1 -82.65 18.47 -27.37
N ARG A 2 -81.83 18.08 -26.39
CA ARG A 2 -80.38 18.37 -26.33
C ARG A 2 -79.58 17.33 -27.13
N LEU A 3 -78.64 17.78 -27.96
CA LEU A 3 -77.62 16.95 -28.62
C LEU A 3 -76.59 16.44 -27.57
N PRO A 4 -76.01 15.23 -27.73
CA PRO A 4 -74.98 14.74 -26.84
C PRO A 4 -73.59 15.30 -27.21
N PRO A 5 -72.62 15.35 -26.26
CA PRO A 5 -71.30 15.87 -26.52
C PRO A 5 -70.41 14.81 -27.18
N THR A 6 -69.60 15.24 -28.14
CA THR A 6 -68.49 14.49 -28.73
C THR A 6 -67.37 14.35 -27.71
N SER A 7 -67.07 13.11 -27.30
CA SER A 7 -65.88 12.80 -26.50
C SER A 7 -64.64 12.79 -27.38
N ALA A 8 -63.74 13.75 -27.18
CA ALA A 8 -62.39 13.72 -27.75
C ALA A 8 -61.53 12.75 -26.92
N LEU A 9 -61.11 11.63 -27.53
CA LEU A 9 -60.11 10.74 -26.95
C LEU A 9 -58.73 11.39 -27.08
N LEU A 10 -58.19 11.86 -25.95
CA LEU A 10 -56.80 12.30 -25.86
C LEU A 10 -55.91 11.06 -25.77
N ALA A 11 -55.24 10.69 -26.87
CA ALA A 11 -54.25 9.62 -26.86
C ALA A 11 -52.99 10.08 -26.10
N LEU A 12 -52.87 9.62 -24.86
CA LEU A 12 -51.68 9.80 -24.04
C LEU A 12 -50.56 8.90 -24.60
N MET A 13 -49.71 9.44 -25.48
CA MET A 13 -48.48 8.76 -25.88
C MET A 13 -47.54 8.71 -24.68
N LEU A 14 -47.50 7.56 -23.99
CA LEU A 14 -46.42 7.25 -23.06
C LEU A 14 -45.10 7.21 -23.84
N ALA A 15 -44.27 8.22 -23.67
CA ALA A 15 -42.88 8.17 -24.07
C ALA A 15 -42.19 7.07 -23.25
N MET A 16 -42.01 5.88 -23.85
CA MET A 16 -41.11 4.89 -23.29
C MET A 16 -39.69 5.48 -23.27
N PRO A 17 -38.94 5.37 -22.17
CA PRO A 17 -37.56 5.81 -22.15
C PRO A 17 -36.80 4.95 -23.16
N MET A 18 -36.31 5.57 -24.23
CA MET A 18 -35.33 4.97 -25.13
C MET A 18 -34.15 4.57 -24.25
N ALA A 19 -33.99 3.28 -24.00
CA ALA A 19 -32.77 2.76 -23.41
C ALA A 19 -31.62 3.21 -24.33
N ALA A 20 -30.77 4.12 -23.83
CA ALA A 20 -29.61 4.57 -24.57
C ALA A 20 -28.84 3.32 -25.00
N ALA A 21 -28.64 3.16 -26.32
CA ALA A 21 -27.86 2.07 -26.85
C ALA A 21 -26.51 2.07 -26.13
N ARG A 22 -26.19 0.98 -25.42
CA ARG A 22 -24.85 0.80 -24.86
C ARG A 22 -23.90 0.83 -26.06
N ASP A 23 -23.09 1.88 -26.17
CA ASP A 23 -22.04 1.94 -27.18
C ASP A 23 -21.07 0.79 -26.86
N LEU A 24 -21.15 -0.29 -27.65
CA LEU A 24 -20.41 -1.55 -27.46
C LEU A 24 -18.89 -1.40 -27.74
N ARG A 25 -18.33 -0.19 -27.56
CA ARG A 25 -16.97 0.19 -27.96
C ARG A 25 -15.99 0.28 -26.80
N SER A 26 -16.31 -0.19 -25.60
CA SER A 26 -15.29 -0.25 -24.54
C SER A 26 -14.41 -1.47 -24.73
N THR A 27 -13.21 -1.21 -25.26
CA THR A 27 -12.15 -2.21 -25.50
C THR A 27 -11.07 -2.19 -24.41
N LEU A 28 -11.26 -1.41 -23.34
CA LEU A 28 -10.40 -1.43 -22.17
C LEU A 28 -11.02 -2.33 -21.10
N ASP A 29 -10.35 -3.43 -20.75
CA ASP A 29 -10.69 -4.22 -19.56
C ASP A 29 -10.18 -3.48 -18.32
N LEU A 30 -11.05 -3.33 -17.32
CA LEU A 30 -10.84 -2.54 -16.10
C LEU A 30 -11.30 -3.36 -14.91
N ARG A 31 -10.38 -3.72 -14.01
CA ARG A 31 -10.68 -4.54 -12.83
C ARG A 31 -9.92 -4.04 -11.61
N VAL A 32 -10.56 -4.13 -10.46
CA VAL A 32 -9.88 -4.01 -9.16
C VAL A 32 -9.34 -5.40 -8.82
N SER A 33 -8.03 -5.53 -8.62
CA SER A 33 -7.37 -6.82 -8.36
C SER A 33 -7.65 -7.34 -6.96
N GLU A 34 -7.60 -6.43 -5.99
CA GLU A 34 -7.80 -6.71 -4.58
C GLU A 34 -8.76 -5.67 -4.00
N ALA A 35 -9.70 -6.13 -3.17
CA ALA A 35 -10.72 -5.25 -2.60
C ALA A 35 -10.06 -4.08 -1.84
N PRO A 36 -10.50 -2.82 -2.05
CA PRO A 36 -9.93 -1.71 -1.32
C PRO A 36 -10.17 -1.86 0.18
N HIS A 37 -9.09 -1.87 0.97
CA HIS A 37 -9.19 -1.90 2.43
C HIS A 37 -9.17 -0.49 3.00
N LEU A 38 -10.05 -0.22 3.96
CA LEU A 38 -9.96 0.99 4.78
C LEU A 38 -8.75 0.90 5.71
N ALA A 39 -7.82 1.84 5.54
CA ALA A 39 -6.66 2.01 6.40
C ALA A 39 -6.75 3.33 7.19
N ARG A 40 -6.19 3.34 8.41
CA ARG A 40 -5.96 4.56 9.19
C ARG A 40 -4.47 4.86 9.19
N ILE A 41 -4.08 5.98 8.60
CA ILE A 41 -2.68 6.33 8.37
C ILE A 41 -2.49 7.77 8.83
N GLY A 42 -1.80 7.95 9.95
CA GLY A 42 -1.79 9.23 10.65
C GLY A 42 -3.21 9.72 10.91
N PRO A 43 -3.53 11.00 10.64
CA PRO A 43 -4.89 11.53 10.78
C PRO A 43 -5.85 11.07 9.67
N ALA A 44 -5.33 10.52 8.57
CA ALA A 44 -6.12 10.19 7.39
C ALA A 44 -6.79 8.81 7.51
N ARG A 45 -7.95 8.69 6.87
CA ARG A 45 -8.52 7.40 6.46
C ARG A 45 -8.23 7.26 4.98
N ALA A 46 -7.65 6.14 4.57
CA ALA A 46 -7.22 5.95 3.19
C ALA A 46 -7.75 4.64 2.59
N LEU A 47 -7.98 4.65 1.28
CA LEU A 47 -8.13 3.46 0.45
C LEU A 47 -6.92 3.40 -0.49
N ARG A 48 -6.11 2.34 -0.37
CA ARG A 48 -4.95 2.08 -1.24
C ARG A 48 -5.17 0.76 -1.97
N TYR A 49 -5.28 0.82 -3.29
CA TYR A 49 -5.51 -0.33 -4.15
C TYR A 49 -5.17 -0.02 -5.61
N GLU A 50 -5.15 -1.04 -6.45
CA GLU A 50 -4.76 -0.95 -7.85
C GLU A 50 -5.92 -1.29 -8.79
N LEU A 51 -5.91 -0.65 -9.95
CA LEU A 51 -6.70 -1.08 -11.10
C LEU A 51 -5.81 -1.78 -12.10
N GLN A 52 -6.16 -3.00 -12.48
CA GLN A 52 -5.66 -3.64 -13.68
C GLN A 52 -6.39 -3.09 -14.90
N LEU A 53 -5.59 -2.70 -15.88
CA LEU A 53 -6.03 -2.14 -17.15
C LEU A 53 -5.44 -3.00 -18.26
N VAL A 54 -6.28 -3.53 -19.16
CA VAL A 54 -5.80 -4.22 -20.37
C VAL A 54 -6.42 -3.56 -21.59
N ASN A 55 -5.56 -3.01 -22.45
CA ASN A 55 -6.01 -2.48 -23.74
C ASN A 55 -6.23 -3.65 -24.73
N LEU A 56 -7.49 -3.96 -25.03
CA LEU A 56 -7.89 -4.95 -26.03
C LEU A 56 -8.22 -4.31 -27.39
N ALA A 57 -8.04 -2.99 -27.54
CA ALA A 57 -8.18 -2.30 -28.82
C ALA A 57 -6.96 -2.54 -29.71
N GLU A 58 -7.17 -2.39 -31.02
CA GLU A 58 -6.08 -2.36 -32.01
C GLU A 58 -5.34 -1.00 -32.03
N ALA A 59 -5.86 0.00 -31.31
CA ALA A 59 -5.30 1.35 -31.22
C ALA A 59 -4.81 1.68 -29.79
N PRO A 60 -3.85 2.59 -29.63
CA PRO A 60 -3.47 3.10 -28.31
C PRO A 60 -4.64 3.81 -27.62
N ILE A 61 -4.78 3.57 -26.32
CA ILE A 61 -5.76 4.26 -25.47
C ILE A 61 -5.00 5.26 -24.59
N THR A 62 -5.30 6.55 -24.70
CA THR A 62 -4.84 7.54 -23.71
C THR A 62 -5.93 7.73 -22.64
N ILE A 63 -5.55 7.72 -21.37
CA ILE A 63 -6.43 7.98 -20.23
C ILE A 63 -6.21 9.43 -19.79
N ASP A 64 -7.17 10.31 -20.08
CA ASP A 64 -7.08 11.74 -19.78
C ASP A 64 -7.54 12.06 -18.35
N ALA A 65 -8.43 11.24 -17.78
CA ALA A 65 -8.87 11.35 -16.39
C ALA A 65 -9.24 10.00 -15.77
N ILE A 66 -9.01 9.88 -14.46
CA ILE A 66 -9.49 8.78 -13.62
C ILE A 66 -10.27 9.39 -12.46
N GLU A 67 -11.49 8.92 -12.27
CA GLU A 67 -12.36 9.30 -11.16
C GLU A 67 -12.79 8.06 -10.37
N VAL A 68 -12.89 8.21 -9.06
CA VAL A 68 -13.40 7.18 -8.15
C VAL A 68 -14.68 7.69 -7.51
N LEU A 69 -15.71 6.86 -7.55
CA LEU A 69 -17.07 7.17 -7.13
C LEU A 69 -17.50 6.27 -5.97
N ASP A 70 -18.33 6.77 -5.05
CA ASP A 70 -19.12 5.93 -4.14
C ASP A 70 -20.27 5.29 -4.93
N ALA A 71 -20.18 3.99 -5.18
CA ALA A 71 -21.16 3.27 -6.00
C ALA A 71 -22.50 3.04 -5.28
N GLY A 72 -22.56 3.20 -3.95
CA GLY A 72 -23.79 3.10 -3.16
C GLY A 72 -24.57 4.41 -3.08
N ARG A 73 -23.92 5.53 -3.37
CA ARG A 73 -24.54 6.87 -3.49
C ARG A 73 -24.22 7.40 -4.87
N THR A 74 -24.94 6.84 -5.85
CA THR A 74 -24.76 6.89 -7.31
C THR A 74 -24.35 8.25 -7.88
N SER A 75 -23.10 8.68 -7.62
CA SER A 75 -22.29 9.79 -8.20
C SER A 75 -21.53 10.67 -7.18
N THR A 76 -21.36 10.28 -5.91
CA THR A 76 -20.41 11.02 -5.04
C THR A 76 -18.97 10.79 -5.50
N LEU A 77 -18.32 11.85 -5.99
CA LEU A 77 -16.91 11.84 -6.37
C LEU A 77 -16.03 11.76 -5.11
N LEU A 78 -15.21 10.72 -5.02
CA LEU A 78 -14.27 10.49 -3.93
C LEU A 78 -12.88 11.03 -4.26
N ALA A 79 -12.44 10.86 -5.51
CA ALA A 79 -11.16 11.35 -6.00
C ALA A 79 -11.17 11.55 -7.51
N ARG A 80 -10.33 12.46 -8.01
CA ARG A 80 -10.12 12.72 -9.44
C ARG A 80 -8.67 13.04 -9.73
N TRP A 81 -8.15 12.42 -10.79
CA TRP A 81 -6.86 12.74 -11.42
C TRP A 81 -7.08 13.06 -12.88
N GLN A 82 -6.32 14.03 -13.41
CA GLN A 82 -6.41 14.45 -14.81
C GLN A 82 -5.05 14.87 -15.34
N GLY A 83 -4.85 14.75 -16.67
CA GLY A 83 -3.62 15.16 -17.33
C GLY A 83 -2.40 14.40 -16.81
N ASP A 84 -1.31 15.09 -16.51
CA ASP A 84 -0.05 14.45 -16.12
C ASP A 84 -0.13 13.72 -14.77
N ARG A 85 -1.06 14.14 -13.89
CA ARG A 85 -1.34 13.42 -12.64
C ARG A 85 -1.91 12.01 -12.87
N VAL A 86 -2.43 11.70 -14.05
CA VAL A 86 -2.81 10.34 -14.42
C VAL A 86 -1.58 9.51 -14.74
N ALA A 87 -0.58 10.09 -15.41
CA ALA A 87 0.65 9.40 -15.77
C ALA A 87 1.37 8.87 -14.53
N ASP A 88 1.48 9.69 -13.47
CA ASP A 88 2.10 9.31 -12.19
C ASP A 88 1.43 8.09 -11.50
N ARG A 89 0.19 7.78 -11.89
CA ARG A 89 -0.57 6.68 -11.31
C ARG A 89 -0.47 5.41 -12.14
N ILE A 90 -0.20 5.49 -13.43
CA ILE A 90 -0.22 4.32 -14.30
C ILE A 90 1.21 3.90 -14.62
N MET A 91 1.51 2.66 -14.31
CA MET A 91 2.73 2.00 -14.76
C MET A 91 2.35 0.92 -15.77
N LEU A 92 2.96 0.96 -16.96
CA LEU A 92 2.86 -0.16 -17.88
C LEU A 92 3.48 -1.38 -17.21
N SER A 93 2.80 -2.52 -17.36
CA SER A 93 3.32 -3.78 -16.90
C SER A 93 4.55 -4.13 -17.72
N ALA A 94 5.71 -3.83 -17.17
CA ALA A 94 6.91 -4.62 -17.25
C ALA A 94 7.25 -4.90 -15.79
N THR A 95 7.58 -6.13 -15.45
CA THR A 95 8.04 -6.57 -14.12
C THR A 95 9.41 -5.96 -13.74
N THR A 96 9.67 -4.72 -14.15
CA THR A 96 10.95 -4.03 -14.07
C THR A 96 10.77 -2.70 -13.33
N ARG A 97 11.72 -2.40 -12.44
CA ARG A 97 11.80 -1.13 -11.69
C ARG A 97 11.99 0.12 -12.57
N ASP A 98 12.02 -0.06 -13.89
CA ASP A 98 12.24 0.97 -14.93
C ASP A 98 10.96 1.28 -15.73
N ALA A 99 9.79 0.79 -15.29
CA ALA A 99 8.54 1.11 -15.96
C ALA A 99 8.24 2.62 -15.85
N THR A 100 8.23 3.30 -16.99
CA THR A 100 7.95 4.74 -17.07
C THR A 100 6.47 5.02 -16.81
N PRO A 101 6.16 6.00 -15.92
CA PRO A 101 4.82 6.54 -15.80
C PRO A 101 4.25 6.96 -17.16
N THR A 102 3.02 6.59 -17.47
CA THR A 102 2.39 6.93 -18.75
C THR A 102 0.90 7.08 -18.60
N ARG A 103 0.28 7.93 -19.44
CA ARG A 103 -1.17 7.93 -19.59
C ARG A 103 -1.66 7.17 -20.82
N THR A 104 -0.76 6.63 -21.63
CA THR A 104 -1.10 5.94 -22.88
C THR A 104 -0.76 4.46 -22.79
N LEU A 105 -1.77 3.61 -23.01
CA LEU A 105 -1.66 2.17 -23.07
C LEU A 105 -1.63 1.73 -24.53
N PRO A 106 -0.51 1.18 -25.03
CA PRO A 106 -0.47 0.61 -26.38
C PRO A 106 -1.42 -0.61 -26.53
N PRO A 107 -1.78 -0.99 -27.77
CA PRO A 107 -2.56 -2.19 -28.05
C PRO A 107 -2.00 -3.44 -27.35
N GLY A 108 -2.87 -4.26 -26.76
CA GLY A 108 -2.50 -5.52 -26.10
C GLY A 108 -1.72 -5.38 -24.80
N ARG A 109 -1.50 -4.16 -24.28
CA ARG A 109 -0.70 -3.94 -23.08
C ARG A 109 -1.57 -3.95 -21.82
N HIS A 110 -1.02 -4.61 -20.80
CA HIS A 110 -1.47 -4.54 -19.41
C HIS A 110 -0.78 -3.37 -18.69
N ALA A 111 -1.50 -2.71 -17.78
CA ALA A 111 -0.98 -1.67 -16.90
C ALA A 111 -1.65 -1.74 -15.52
N LEU A 112 -0.96 -1.24 -14.50
CA LEU A 112 -1.51 -1.01 -13.18
C LEU A 112 -1.69 0.49 -12.96
N ALA A 113 -2.91 0.92 -12.59
CA ALA A 113 -3.16 2.24 -12.05
C ALA A 113 -3.23 2.19 -10.52
N TYR A 114 -2.32 2.87 -9.84
CA TYR A 114 -2.20 2.88 -8.40
C TYR A 114 -3.02 4.02 -7.81
N LEU A 115 -4.08 3.67 -7.07
CA LEU A 115 -5.01 4.62 -6.51
C LEU A 115 -4.77 4.74 -4.99
N ASP A 116 -4.31 5.92 -4.56
CA ASP A 116 -4.32 6.31 -3.14
C ASP A 116 -5.38 7.38 -2.93
N LEU A 117 -6.37 7.09 -2.11
CA LEU A 117 -7.48 7.97 -1.80
C LEU A 117 -7.52 8.27 -0.32
N GLU A 118 -7.24 9.51 0.05
CA GLU A 118 -7.55 10.02 1.37
C GLU A 118 -9.01 10.46 1.45
N LEU A 119 -9.77 9.82 2.35
CA LEU A 119 -11.16 10.14 2.60
C LEU A 119 -11.25 11.32 3.57
N ALA A 120 -11.63 12.48 3.04
CA ALA A 120 -11.86 13.68 3.84
C ALA A 120 -12.74 13.38 5.08
N PRO A 121 -12.51 14.03 6.25
CA PRO A 121 -13.17 13.65 7.50
C PRO A 121 -14.70 13.58 7.45
N ARG A 122 -15.34 14.42 6.62
CA ARG A 122 -16.81 14.49 6.46
C ARG A 122 -17.39 13.43 5.52
N VAL A 123 -16.55 12.76 4.73
CA VAL A 123 -16.97 11.71 3.78
C VAL A 123 -17.12 10.40 4.55
N SER A 124 -18.30 9.78 4.53
CA SER A 124 -18.46 8.43 5.09
C SER A 124 -17.67 7.41 4.28
N THR A 125 -17.15 6.35 4.91
CA THR A 125 -16.51 5.26 4.17
C THR A 125 -17.50 4.64 3.16
N PRO A 126 -17.15 4.60 1.85
CA PRO A 126 -17.99 3.97 0.84
C PRO A 126 -18.06 2.46 1.09
N ARG A 127 -19.23 1.84 0.84
CA ARG A 127 -19.35 0.37 0.89
C ARG A 127 -18.80 -0.31 -0.37
N ARG A 128 -18.81 0.42 -1.49
CA ARG A 128 -18.35 -0.04 -2.79
C ARG A 128 -17.81 1.16 -3.57
N VAL A 129 -16.69 0.99 -4.24
CA VAL A 129 -16.16 1.97 -5.20
C VAL A 129 -16.55 1.58 -6.63
N GLU A 130 -16.59 2.55 -7.53
CA GLU A 130 -16.65 2.36 -8.98
C GLU A 130 -15.80 3.45 -9.65
N HIS A 131 -15.31 3.18 -10.85
CA HIS A 131 -14.39 4.07 -11.55
C HIS A 131 -15.03 4.63 -12.80
N ARG A 132 -14.73 5.90 -13.09
CA ARG A 132 -15.06 6.55 -14.35
C ARG A 132 -13.78 7.07 -14.99
N LEU A 133 -13.50 6.61 -16.20
CA LEU A 133 -12.31 6.95 -16.97
C LEU A 133 -12.72 7.76 -18.20
N SER A 134 -12.03 8.87 -18.44
CA SER A 134 -12.09 9.59 -19.71
C SER A 134 -10.97 9.09 -20.61
N LEU A 135 -11.33 8.41 -21.69
CA LEU A 135 -10.43 7.76 -22.63
C LEU A 135 -10.36 8.55 -23.94
N ARG A 136 -9.21 8.55 -24.59
CA ARG A 136 -9.03 9.04 -25.96
C ARG A 136 -8.50 7.92 -26.84
N ILE A 137 -9.26 7.58 -27.88
CA ILE A 137 -9.01 6.48 -28.82
C ILE A 137 -9.25 7.00 -30.22
N ASP A 138 -8.25 6.92 -31.11
CA ASP A 138 -8.31 7.43 -32.49
C ASP A 138 -8.86 8.87 -32.60
N GLY A 139 -8.43 9.74 -31.67
CA GLY A 139 -8.84 11.14 -31.62
C GLY A 139 -10.25 11.41 -31.05
N ARG A 140 -11.00 10.38 -30.64
CA ARG A 140 -12.32 10.51 -30.02
C ARG A 140 -12.26 10.33 -28.52
N THR A 141 -13.07 11.10 -27.79
CA THR A 141 -13.24 10.94 -26.35
C THR A 141 -14.35 9.94 -26.05
N VAL A 142 -14.08 8.97 -25.17
CA VAL A 142 -15.01 7.93 -24.72
C VAL A 142 -15.00 7.91 -23.19
N GLU A 143 -16.19 7.85 -22.57
CA GLU A 143 -16.31 7.61 -21.13
C GLU A 143 -16.48 6.11 -20.87
N LEU A 144 -15.68 5.57 -19.95
CA LEU A 144 -15.84 4.20 -19.44
C LEU A 144 -16.18 4.23 -17.95
N ARG A 145 -17.23 3.49 -17.56
CA ARG A 145 -17.54 3.18 -16.17
C ARG A 145 -17.41 1.69 -15.89
N GLY A 146 -16.79 1.32 -14.78
CA GLY A 146 -16.63 -0.07 -14.39
C GLY A 146 -15.69 -0.25 -13.20
N GLY A 147 -15.16 -1.46 -13.04
CA GLY A 147 -14.22 -1.77 -11.95
C GLY A 147 -14.85 -1.71 -10.55
N ALA A 148 -16.16 -1.93 -10.44
CA ALA A 148 -16.84 -1.84 -9.15
C ALA A 148 -16.33 -2.91 -8.16
N ALA A 149 -15.96 -2.49 -6.94
CA ALA A 149 -15.38 -3.38 -5.93
C ALA A 149 -15.87 -3.03 -4.52
N PRO A 150 -16.21 -4.04 -3.68
CA PRO A 150 -16.59 -3.81 -2.29
C PRO A 150 -15.40 -3.25 -1.51
N VAL A 151 -15.66 -2.38 -0.54
CA VAL A 151 -14.62 -1.86 0.36
C VAL A 151 -14.62 -2.71 1.62
N GLU A 152 -13.46 -3.25 1.96
CA GLU A 152 -13.26 -4.03 3.18
C GLU A 152 -13.02 -3.08 4.37
N THR A 153 -13.90 -3.17 5.36
CA THR A 153 -13.91 -2.30 6.55
C THR A 153 -13.81 -3.08 7.86
N ARG A 154 -13.58 -4.39 7.81
CA ARG A 154 -13.43 -5.23 9.01
C ARG A 154 -12.35 -4.63 9.92
N ALA A 155 -12.74 -4.43 11.18
CA ALA A 155 -11.84 -3.98 12.22
C ALA A 155 -10.73 -5.00 12.43
N ARG A 156 -9.54 -4.51 12.78
CA ARG A 156 -8.33 -5.32 12.91
C ARG A 156 -7.80 -5.11 14.32
N THR A 157 -7.31 -6.17 14.94
CA THR A 157 -6.55 -6.03 16.19
C THR A 157 -5.31 -5.19 15.90
N ALA A 158 -5.14 -4.11 16.66
CA ALA A 158 -3.96 -3.28 16.55
C ALA A 158 -2.74 -4.06 17.07
N LEU A 159 -1.64 -3.93 16.35
CA LEU A 159 -0.41 -4.67 16.55
C LEU A 159 0.51 -3.92 17.52
N GLY A 160 1.29 -4.67 18.29
CA GLY A 160 2.33 -4.14 19.15
C GLY A 160 3.51 -3.54 18.38
N ALA A 161 4.50 -3.05 19.13
CA ALA A 161 5.72 -2.52 18.54
C ALA A 161 6.57 -3.66 17.94
N PRO A 162 7.05 -3.55 16.69
CA PRO A 162 7.95 -4.54 16.09
C PRO A 162 9.41 -4.36 16.54
N VAL A 163 9.75 -3.21 17.14
CA VAL A 163 11.08 -2.86 17.67
C VAL A 163 10.93 -2.02 18.95
N ARG A 164 12.01 -1.90 19.74
CA ARG A 164 12.01 -1.12 20.99
C ARG A 164 12.43 0.33 20.77
N GLY A 165 11.88 1.23 21.58
CA GLY A 165 12.36 2.60 21.71
C GLY A 165 12.26 3.39 20.41
N GLY A 166 13.24 4.25 20.19
CA GLY A 166 13.37 5.11 19.02
C GLY A 166 14.52 6.09 19.25
N PRO A 167 14.71 7.07 18.35
CA PRO A 167 13.86 7.37 17.21
C PRO A 167 13.92 6.33 16.08
N TRP A 168 12.78 6.07 15.44
CA TRP A 168 12.66 5.29 14.19
C TRP A 168 11.92 6.12 13.16
N ILE A 169 12.44 6.24 11.94
CA ILE A 169 11.67 6.76 10.81
C ILE A 169 10.84 5.63 10.20
N ALA A 170 9.55 5.91 9.95
CA ALA A 170 8.62 5.01 9.27
C ALA A 170 8.60 5.33 7.77
N ILE A 171 9.38 4.63 6.97
CA ILE A 171 9.47 4.89 5.53
C ILE A 171 8.42 4.04 4.81
N HIS A 172 7.39 4.70 4.30
CA HIS A 172 6.40 4.10 3.38
C HIS A 172 5.75 5.19 2.52
N LEU A 173 6.27 5.41 1.31
CA LEU A 173 5.70 6.38 0.38
C LEU A 173 4.87 5.64 -0.68
N PRO A 174 3.52 5.74 -0.65
CA PRO A 174 2.68 5.01 -1.59
C PRO A 174 2.88 5.46 -3.04
N GLU A 175 3.29 6.70 -3.25
CA GLU A 175 3.58 7.28 -4.57
C GLU A 175 5.02 7.03 -5.05
N ALA A 176 5.94 6.61 -4.18
CA ALA A 176 7.34 6.46 -4.55
C ALA A 176 7.49 5.47 -5.73
N PRO A 177 8.13 5.87 -6.84
CA PRO A 177 8.25 5.02 -8.04
C PRO A 177 8.93 3.68 -7.78
N ARG A 178 9.79 3.61 -6.75
CA ARG A 178 10.50 2.40 -6.30
C ARG A 178 10.06 1.93 -4.90
N GLY A 179 8.97 2.49 -4.37
CA GLY A 179 8.43 2.10 -3.08
C GLY A 179 7.79 0.71 -3.12
N HIS A 180 7.62 0.11 -1.95
CA HIS A 180 7.09 -1.25 -1.78
C HIS A 180 5.84 -1.55 -2.61
N ARG A 181 4.91 -0.60 -2.64
CA ARG A 181 3.64 -0.70 -3.37
C ARG A 181 3.81 -0.83 -4.88
N ARG A 182 4.91 -0.34 -5.47
CA ARG A 182 5.19 -0.39 -6.92
C ARG A 182 5.91 -1.68 -7.34
N VAL A 183 6.16 -2.59 -6.41
CA VAL A 183 6.81 -3.87 -6.68
C VAL A 183 5.74 -4.98 -6.70
N ALA A 184 5.21 -5.23 -7.89
CA ALA A 184 4.26 -6.31 -8.13
C ALA A 184 4.97 -7.58 -8.65
N PHE A 185 4.54 -8.75 -8.19
CA PHE A 185 5.07 -10.05 -8.60
C PHE A 185 3.99 -10.89 -9.25
N ALA A 186 4.33 -11.61 -10.31
CA ALA A 186 3.47 -12.67 -10.84
C ALA A 186 3.94 -14.00 -10.23
N LEU A 187 3.15 -14.55 -9.31
CA LEU A 187 3.41 -15.83 -8.64
C LEU A 187 2.20 -16.74 -8.86
N ASP A 188 2.48 -17.98 -9.28
CA ASP A 188 1.45 -19.00 -9.56
C ASP A 188 0.33 -18.52 -10.50
N GLY A 189 0.69 -17.70 -11.50
CA GLY A 189 -0.25 -17.15 -12.48
C GLY A 189 -1.09 -15.97 -11.99
N ALA A 190 -0.88 -15.48 -10.77
CA ALA A 190 -1.56 -14.31 -10.21
C ALA A 190 -0.58 -13.16 -9.94
N LEU A 191 -0.97 -11.95 -10.32
CA LEU A 191 -0.25 -10.73 -9.96
C LEU A 191 -0.57 -10.37 -8.51
N ARG A 192 0.45 -10.09 -7.71
CA ARG A 192 0.33 -9.75 -6.29
C ARG A 192 1.17 -8.55 -5.90
N ILE A 193 0.72 -7.81 -4.89
CA ILE A 193 1.50 -6.73 -4.24
C ILE A 193 1.53 -6.99 -2.73
N PRO A 194 2.43 -7.87 -2.26
CA PRO A 194 2.50 -8.25 -0.85
C PRO A 194 2.79 -7.06 0.06
N ALA A 195 3.66 -6.16 -0.39
CA ALA A 195 4.17 -5.05 0.41
C ALA A 195 3.36 -3.74 0.23
N ARG A 196 2.05 -3.83 -0.11
CA ARG A 196 1.17 -2.66 -0.38
C ARG A 196 1.12 -1.65 0.77
N PHE A 197 1.18 -2.14 2.01
CA PHE A 197 1.16 -1.35 3.24
C PHE A 197 2.43 -1.55 4.07
N ALA A 198 3.53 -1.97 3.44
CA ALA A 198 4.77 -2.21 4.15
C ALA A 198 5.37 -0.93 4.72
N ILE A 199 6.14 -1.09 5.80
CA ILE A 199 6.92 -0.03 6.43
C ILE A 199 8.35 -0.53 6.61
N ASP A 200 9.29 0.28 6.15
CA ASP A 200 10.70 0.15 6.51
C ASP A 200 10.98 1.00 7.75
N TRP A 201 11.44 0.35 8.82
CA TRP A 201 11.86 1.00 10.05
C TRP A 201 13.37 1.19 10.05
N VAL A 202 13.81 2.45 9.96
CA VAL A 202 15.24 2.81 10.08
C VAL A 202 15.45 3.51 11.41
N LYS A 203 16.41 3.02 12.21
CA LYS A 203 16.74 3.63 13.50
C LYS A 203 17.60 4.85 13.28
N LEU A 204 17.33 5.91 14.04
CA LEU A 204 18.08 7.15 14.00
C LEU A 204 18.77 7.42 15.33
N ASP A 205 19.79 8.28 15.32
CA ASP A 205 20.20 9.04 16.50
C ASP A 205 19.33 10.29 16.69
N ASP A 206 19.64 11.11 17.71
CA ASP A 206 18.87 12.32 18.04
C ASP A 206 19.04 13.47 17.03
N ASP A 207 20.04 13.37 16.15
CA ASP A 207 20.36 14.33 15.09
C ASP A 207 19.80 13.90 13.72
N GLY A 208 19.30 12.68 13.59
CA GLY A 208 18.64 12.18 12.39
C GLY A 208 19.50 11.28 11.50
N HIS A 209 20.68 10.85 11.96
CA HIS A 209 21.54 9.95 11.18
C HIS A 209 21.14 8.49 11.40
N ALA A 210 21.20 7.68 10.35
CA ALA A 210 20.90 6.24 10.42
C ALA A 210 22.10 5.36 10.81
N ALA A 211 23.32 5.89 10.71
CA ALA A 211 24.56 5.19 10.98
C ALA A 211 25.58 6.10 11.66
N ARG A 212 26.53 5.47 12.37
CA ARG A 212 27.71 6.13 12.94
C ARG A 212 28.90 5.99 11.99
N GLY A 213 29.55 7.09 11.61
CA GLY A 213 30.71 7.04 10.71
C GLY A 213 30.32 6.62 9.29
N ASP A 214 31.03 5.64 8.72
CA ASP A 214 30.82 5.19 7.34
C ASP A 214 29.55 4.33 7.22
N ASP A 215 28.52 4.88 6.58
CA ASP A 215 27.23 4.24 6.33
C ASP A 215 27.29 3.10 5.29
N ARG A 216 28.42 2.94 4.59
CA ARG A 216 28.68 1.78 3.73
C ARG A 216 28.94 0.50 4.51
N LEU A 217 29.20 0.58 5.81
CA LEU A 217 29.45 -0.61 6.65
C LEU A 217 28.17 -0.98 7.39
N VAL A 218 27.68 -2.21 7.19
CA VAL A 218 26.43 -2.71 7.78
C VAL A 218 26.43 -2.56 9.31
N GLY A 219 27.54 -2.91 9.96
CA GLY A 219 27.67 -2.83 11.42
C GLY A 219 27.60 -1.41 12.01
N ASN A 220 27.75 -0.36 11.19
CA ASN A 220 27.70 1.03 11.63
C ASN A 220 26.27 1.57 11.79
N TRP A 221 25.27 0.92 11.21
CA TRP A 221 23.89 1.36 11.30
C TRP A 221 23.34 1.17 12.71
N TYR A 222 22.63 2.18 13.23
CA TYR A 222 22.13 2.14 14.60
C TYR A 222 21.10 1.02 14.82
N GLY A 223 20.36 0.66 13.77
CA GLY A 223 19.35 -0.40 13.80
C GLY A 223 19.92 -1.81 13.74
N HIS A 224 21.13 -2.00 13.18
CA HIS A 224 21.72 -3.33 13.00
C HIS A 224 21.88 -4.04 14.36
N GLY A 225 21.38 -5.27 14.44
CA GLY A 225 21.39 -6.07 15.66
C GLY A 225 20.31 -5.71 16.69
N ALA A 226 19.45 -4.73 16.43
CA ALA A 226 18.33 -4.40 17.32
C ALA A 226 17.35 -5.58 17.44
N ASP A 227 16.79 -5.77 18.65
CA ASP A 227 15.79 -6.82 18.89
C ASP A 227 14.52 -6.57 18.07
N VAL A 228 14.06 -7.61 17.39
CA VAL A 228 12.78 -7.66 16.66
C VAL A 228 11.76 -8.39 17.52
N LEU A 229 10.60 -7.77 17.69
CA LEU A 229 9.57 -8.19 18.63
C LEU A 229 8.34 -8.76 17.92
N ALA A 230 7.79 -9.85 18.46
CA ALA A 230 6.47 -10.33 18.07
C ALA A 230 5.41 -9.25 18.34
N VAL A 231 4.64 -8.87 17.33
CA VAL A 231 3.67 -7.77 17.42
C VAL A 231 2.33 -8.22 18.01
N ALA A 232 2.11 -9.52 18.13
CA ALA A 232 0.90 -10.11 18.71
C ALA A 232 1.22 -11.44 19.39
N ASP A 233 0.31 -11.89 20.25
CA ASP A 233 0.24 -13.29 20.63
C ASP A 233 -0.17 -14.08 19.37
N ALA A 234 0.72 -14.93 18.88
CA ALA A 234 0.58 -15.50 17.54
C ALA A 234 1.28 -16.84 17.41
N ARG A 235 0.99 -17.55 16.32
CA ARG A 235 1.74 -18.73 15.89
C ARG A 235 2.74 -18.34 14.81
N ILE A 236 3.94 -18.91 14.85
CA ILE A 236 4.90 -18.80 13.75
C ILE A 236 4.50 -19.76 12.63
N VAL A 237 4.39 -19.27 11.40
CA VAL A 237 4.01 -20.11 10.24
C VAL A 237 5.14 -20.30 9.23
N ALA A 238 6.09 -19.38 9.16
CA ALA A 238 7.25 -19.51 8.29
C ALA A 238 8.46 -18.76 8.86
N THR A 239 9.65 -19.31 8.64
CA THR A 239 10.91 -18.68 8.99
C THR A 239 11.98 -18.98 7.93
N ARG A 240 13.02 -18.15 7.90
CA ARG A 240 14.28 -18.39 7.19
C ARG A 240 15.41 -17.70 7.94
N ASP A 241 16.53 -18.39 8.11
CA ASP A 241 17.70 -17.90 8.88
C ASP A 241 19.05 -18.33 8.29
N ASP A 242 19.07 -18.79 7.03
CA ASP A 242 20.24 -19.38 6.38
C ASP A 242 20.93 -18.43 5.38
N MET A 243 20.33 -17.28 5.07
CA MET A 243 20.92 -16.31 4.16
C MET A 243 22.03 -15.55 4.87
N ARG A 244 23.20 -15.49 4.24
CA ARG A 244 24.34 -14.72 4.76
C ARG A 244 24.13 -13.23 4.53
N GLU A 245 24.76 -12.43 5.39
CA GLU A 245 24.75 -10.97 5.33
C GLU A 245 26.07 -10.46 4.76
N ALA A 246 26.02 -9.45 3.90
CA ALA A 246 27.20 -8.75 3.42
C ALA A 246 27.72 -7.76 4.49
N LEU A 247 29.03 -7.54 4.54
CA LEU A 247 29.63 -6.57 5.46
C LEU A 247 29.43 -5.13 4.99
N SER A 248 29.33 -4.92 3.68
CA SER A 248 29.07 -3.62 3.06
C SER A 248 27.62 -3.49 2.61
N VAL A 249 27.11 -2.25 2.65
CA VAL A 249 25.84 -1.85 2.06
C VAL A 249 26.07 -1.61 0.58
N GLU A 250 25.68 -2.58 -0.23
CA GLU A 250 25.70 -2.46 -1.69
C GLU A 250 24.34 -2.84 -2.26
N PRO A 251 23.90 -2.21 -3.36
CA PRO A 251 22.69 -2.64 -4.06
C PRO A 251 22.88 -4.06 -4.59
N VAL A 252 22.32 -5.04 -3.89
CA VAL A 252 22.27 -6.43 -4.34
C VAL A 252 20.88 -6.71 -4.90
N ARG A 253 20.85 -7.38 -6.05
CA ARG A 253 19.61 -7.92 -6.60
C ARG A 253 19.67 -9.43 -6.55
N ASN A 254 18.90 -10.00 -5.65
CA ASN A 254 18.80 -11.44 -5.50
C ASN A 254 17.74 -12.03 -6.44
N PRO A 255 17.79 -13.34 -6.73
CA PRO A 255 16.62 -14.05 -7.21
C PRO A 255 15.42 -13.82 -6.28
N LEU A 256 14.20 -13.84 -6.82
CA LEU A 256 12.98 -13.51 -6.06
C LEU A 256 12.86 -14.28 -4.75
N ALA A 257 13.21 -15.57 -4.74
CA ALA A 257 13.18 -16.43 -3.56
C ALA A 257 14.08 -15.97 -2.40
N ASN A 258 15.04 -15.08 -2.67
CA ASN A 258 15.99 -14.52 -1.71
C ASN A 258 15.77 -13.03 -1.44
N ALA A 259 14.83 -12.37 -2.12
CA ALA A 259 14.60 -10.93 -1.98
C ALA A 259 14.27 -10.52 -0.53
N SER A 260 13.53 -11.37 0.19
CA SER A 260 13.15 -11.14 1.58
C SER A 260 14.26 -11.32 2.62
N GLY A 261 15.40 -11.89 2.23
CA GLY A 261 16.43 -12.24 3.18
C GLY A 261 15.99 -13.32 4.17
N ASN A 262 16.53 -13.25 5.37
CA ASN A 262 16.03 -14.00 6.53
C ASN A 262 14.76 -13.33 7.05
N PHE A 263 13.79 -14.14 7.46
CA PHE A 263 12.47 -13.62 7.83
C PHE A 263 11.80 -14.47 8.91
N VAL A 264 10.78 -13.87 9.55
CA VAL A 264 9.81 -14.55 10.40
C VAL A 264 8.41 -14.13 9.97
N THR A 265 7.45 -15.04 9.97
CA THR A 265 6.04 -14.75 9.69
C THR A 265 5.14 -15.25 10.81
N LEU A 266 4.31 -14.36 11.33
CA LEU A 266 3.25 -14.65 12.30
C LEU A 266 1.93 -14.90 11.57
N ASP A 267 1.14 -15.83 12.10
CA ASP A 267 -0.30 -15.95 11.82
C ASP A 267 -1.07 -15.12 12.85
N LEU A 268 -1.79 -14.11 12.37
CA LEU A 268 -2.62 -13.21 13.15
C LEU A 268 -4.08 -13.67 13.25
N GLY A 269 -4.43 -14.81 12.65
CA GLY A 269 -5.79 -15.30 12.47
C GLY A 269 -6.50 -14.68 11.26
N ASP A 270 -7.66 -15.24 10.91
CA ASP A 270 -8.52 -14.79 9.80
C ASP A 270 -7.81 -14.65 8.44
N GLY A 271 -6.83 -15.52 8.19
CA GLY A 271 -6.03 -15.52 6.96
C GLY A 271 -5.02 -14.38 6.88
N ARG A 272 -4.78 -13.63 7.96
CA ARG A 272 -3.83 -12.52 8.00
C ARG A 272 -2.49 -12.95 8.58
N HIS A 273 -1.43 -12.54 7.93
CA HIS A 273 -0.07 -12.79 8.35
C HIS A 273 0.69 -11.49 8.57
N PHE A 274 1.72 -11.53 9.40
CA PHE A 274 2.63 -10.40 9.61
C PHE A 274 4.07 -10.85 9.42
N HIS A 275 4.80 -10.13 8.58
CA HIS A 275 6.12 -10.51 8.13
C HIS A 275 7.18 -9.55 8.68
N TYR A 276 8.33 -10.11 9.02
CA TYR A 276 9.55 -9.41 9.38
C TYR A 276 10.64 -9.90 8.43
N GLU A 277 11.25 -8.99 7.68
CA GLU A 277 12.25 -9.32 6.67
C GLU A 277 13.61 -8.68 6.99
N HIS A 278 14.62 -9.05 6.21
CA HIS A 278 15.99 -8.55 6.32
C HIS A 278 16.65 -8.86 7.67
N LEU A 279 16.32 -10.00 8.28
CA LEU A 279 16.80 -10.36 9.61
C LEU A 279 18.29 -10.76 9.60
N LEU A 280 18.94 -10.57 10.75
CA LEU A 280 20.35 -10.91 10.96
C LEU A 280 20.53 -12.44 10.92
N PRO A 281 21.53 -12.99 10.19
CA PRO A 281 21.76 -14.42 10.10
C PRO A 281 22.06 -15.06 11.47
N GLY A 282 21.45 -16.21 11.74
CA GLY A 282 21.62 -16.96 12.99
C GLY A 282 20.94 -16.30 14.18
N SER A 283 20.09 -15.30 13.96
CA SER A 283 19.42 -14.56 15.04
C SER A 283 17.97 -14.99 15.28
N VAL A 284 17.36 -15.72 14.34
CA VAL A 284 15.97 -16.14 14.43
C VAL A 284 15.83 -17.20 15.53
N ARG A 285 15.07 -16.88 16.58
CA ARG A 285 14.96 -17.69 17.80
C ARG A 285 13.77 -18.65 17.81
N VAL A 286 12.97 -18.61 16.75
CA VAL A 286 11.70 -19.32 16.64
C VAL A 286 11.65 -20.10 15.35
N ARG A 287 10.74 -21.08 15.28
CA ARG A 287 10.50 -21.90 14.09
C ARG A 287 9.02 -22.03 13.83
N ALA A 288 8.68 -22.39 12.59
CA ALA A 288 7.30 -22.70 12.21
C ALA A 288 6.70 -23.71 13.20
N GLY A 289 5.57 -23.34 13.78
CA GLY A 289 4.86 -24.13 14.77
C GLY A 289 4.84 -23.54 16.18
N ASP A 290 5.85 -22.74 16.52
CA ASP A 290 5.98 -22.13 17.85
C ASP A 290 4.86 -21.11 18.11
N ARG A 291 4.55 -20.90 19.39
CA ARG A 291 3.70 -19.80 19.85
C ARG A 291 4.58 -18.75 20.50
N VAL A 292 4.33 -17.49 20.16
CA VAL A 292 5.03 -16.34 20.73
C VAL A 292 4.05 -15.44 21.45
N ARG A 293 4.53 -14.73 22.46
CA ARG A 293 3.78 -13.65 23.10
C ARG A 293 4.15 -12.32 22.48
N ARG A 294 3.21 -11.40 22.45
CA ARG A 294 3.47 -10.02 22.07
C ARG A 294 4.62 -9.44 22.91
N GLY A 295 5.57 -8.78 22.24
CA GLY A 295 6.76 -8.18 22.84
C GLY A 295 7.92 -9.16 23.08
N GLU A 296 7.73 -10.45 22.78
CA GLU A 296 8.80 -11.46 22.81
C GLU A 296 9.82 -11.19 21.70
N VAL A 297 11.11 -11.35 22.02
CA VAL A 297 12.19 -11.20 21.04
C VAL A 297 12.27 -12.45 20.17
N ILE A 298 11.97 -12.30 18.88
CA ILE A 298 11.90 -13.40 17.90
C ILE A 298 13.10 -13.47 16.98
N ALA A 299 13.80 -12.35 16.78
CA ALA A 299 14.98 -12.25 15.92
C ALA A 299 15.75 -10.95 16.20
N ARG A 300 16.77 -10.66 15.38
CA ARG A 300 17.44 -9.35 15.33
C ARG A 300 17.40 -8.77 13.92
N LEU A 301 17.37 -7.44 13.84
CA LEU A 301 17.42 -6.67 12.59
C LEU A 301 18.80 -6.87 11.93
N GLY A 302 18.81 -7.17 10.64
CA GLY A 302 20.03 -7.29 9.83
C GLY A 302 19.94 -6.51 8.51
N ASN A 303 20.54 -7.07 7.47
CA ASN A 303 20.66 -6.49 6.14
C ASN A 303 20.66 -7.59 5.05
N THR A 304 19.96 -8.69 5.29
CA THR A 304 19.87 -9.79 4.31
C THR A 304 18.80 -9.52 3.25
N GLY A 305 18.96 -10.05 2.05
CA GLY A 305 18.00 -9.87 0.95
C GLY A 305 18.26 -8.60 0.12
N ASP A 306 17.20 -8.08 -0.51
CA ASP A 306 17.25 -6.90 -1.38
C ASP A 306 17.07 -5.62 -0.55
N THR A 307 18.16 -5.14 0.07
CA THR A 307 18.14 -3.94 0.93
C THR A 307 18.94 -2.78 0.32
N THR A 308 18.71 -1.57 0.83
CA THR A 308 19.55 -0.38 0.57
C THR A 308 20.38 0.03 1.79
N GLY A 309 20.39 -0.80 2.83
CA GLY A 309 20.98 -0.55 4.15
C GLY A 309 20.14 -1.19 5.26
N PRO A 310 20.73 -1.44 6.45
CA PRO A 310 20.03 -2.03 7.59
C PRO A 310 18.73 -1.30 7.98
N HIS A 311 17.61 -2.01 7.85
CA HIS A 311 16.28 -1.59 8.29
C HIS A 311 15.44 -2.83 8.61
N LEU A 312 14.36 -2.65 9.36
CA LEU A 312 13.37 -3.71 9.52
C LEU A 312 12.22 -3.46 8.55
N HIS A 313 12.07 -4.31 7.55
CA HIS A 313 10.89 -4.31 6.69
C HIS A 313 9.78 -5.10 7.36
N THR A 314 8.59 -4.50 7.44
CA THR A 314 7.39 -5.17 7.97
C THR A 314 6.18 -4.92 7.11
N HIS A 315 5.36 -5.94 6.92
CA HIS A 315 4.04 -5.81 6.31
C HIS A 315 3.07 -6.87 6.80
N ALA A 316 1.79 -6.66 6.52
CA ALA A 316 0.77 -7.70 6.65
C ALA A 316 0.29 -8.12 5.27
N SER A 317 -0.01 -9.41 5.10
CA SER A 317 -0.59 -9.95 3.87
C SER A 317 -1.57 -11.09 4.15
N ASP A 318 -2.23 -11.60 3.12
CA ASP A 318 -3.12 -12.76 3.21
C ASP A 318 -2.44 -14.12 2.99
N GLY A 319 -1.12 -14.18 2.86
CA GLY A 319 -0.43 -15.44 2.71
C GLY A 319 0.81 -15.61 3.59
N ALA A 320 1.20 -16.87 3.74
CA ALA A 320 2.03 -17.32 4.84
C ALA A 320 3.54 -17.10 4.63
N ARG A 321 3.96 -16.64 3.45
CA ARG A 321 5.35 -16.25 3.16
C ARG A 321 5.38 -14.79 2.74
N PRO A 322 6.50 -14.07 2.93
CA PRO A 322 6.54 -12.62 2.74
C PRO A 322 6.09 -12.13 1.36
N LEU A 323 6.40 -12.89 0.30
CA LEU A 323 6.07 -12.53 -1.07
C LEU A 323 4.79 -13.23 -1.59
N ASP A 324 4.23 -14.14 -0.80
CA ASP A 324 3.10 -14.96 -1.20
C ASP A 324 1.83 -14.32 -0.67
N GLY A 325 1.26 -13.31 -1.34
CA GLY A 325 -0.04 -12.76 -0.91
C GLY A 325 -0.29 -11.32 -1.33
N GLU A 326 -1.49 -10.85 -1.04
CA GLU A 326 -1.92 -9.47 -1.17
C GLU A 326 -1.68 -8.68 0.11
N GLY A 327 -1.02 -7.53 -0.02
CA GLY A 327 -0.72 -6.66 1.10
C GLY A 327 -1.99 -6.05 1.71
N MET A 328 -2.10 -6.16 3.02
CA MET A 328 -3.22 -5.69 3.82
C MET A 328 -2.79 -4.60 4.78
N PRO A 329 -3.66 -3.63 5.12
CA PRO A 329 -3.32 -2.65 6.14
C PRO A 329 -3.27 -3.31 7.51
N PHE A 330 -2.39 -2.77 8.35
CA PHE A 330 -2.30 -3.07 9.77
C PHE A 330 -2.29 -1.77 10.56
N GLU A 331 -2.49 -1.83 11.87
CA GLU A 331 -2.46 -0.65 12.73
C GLU A 331 -1.48 -0.93 13.86
N ILE A 332 -0.78 0.11 14.31
CA ILE A 332 0.06 0.03 15.51
C ILE A 332 -0.78 0.54 16.68
N GLU A 333 -0.82 -0.23 17.76
CA GLU A 333 -1.66 0.09 18.92
C GLU A 333 -1.27 1.43 19.54
N ARG A 334 0.03 1.69 19.69
CA ARG A 334 0.53 2.88 20.37
C ARG A 334 1.95 3.23 19.95
N TYR A 335 2.21 4.52 19.70
CA TYR A 335 3.55 5.09 19.55
C TYR A 335 3.53 6.59 19.84
N GLU A 336 4.68 7.16 20.19
CA GLU A 336 4.89 8.61 20.31
C GLU A 336 5.40 9.15 18.97
N ARG A 337 4.74 10.16 18.40
CA ARG A 337 5.24 10.88 17.21
C ARG A 337 6.21 11.97 17.67
N LEU A 338 7.48 11.83 17.29
CA LEU A 338 8.55 12.79 17.60
C LEU A 338 8.64 13.90 16.55
N GLY A 339 8.27 13.59 15.31
CA GLY A 339 8.41 14.51 14.19
C GLY A 339 8.25 13.84 12.85
N GLY A 340 8.85 14.41 11.81
CA GLY A 340 8.91 13.80 10.49
C GLY A 340 9.72 14.63 9.50
N TYR A 341 9.95 14.03 8.34
CA TYR A 341 10.56 14.68 7.19
C TYR A 341 9.49 15.07 6.17
N ASP A 342 9.69 16.21 5.49
CA ASP A 342 8.82 16.61 4.39
C ASP A 342 9.01 15.67 3.19
N SER A 343 10.25 15.21 2.97
CA SER A 343 10.59 14.25 1.93
C SER A 343 11.63 13.23 2.39
N ILE A 344 11.67 12.07 1.73
CA ILE A 344 12.73 11.08 1.96
C ILE A 344 14.11 11.59 1.52
N ALA A 345 14.17 12.56 0.60
CA ALA A 345 15.40 13.19 0.16
C ALA A 345 16.04 14.02 1.27
N ASP A 346 15.24 14.69 2.11
CA ASP A 346 15.75 15.43 3.27
C ASP A 346 16.42 14.49 4.28
N PHE A 347 15.81 13.32 4.51
CA PHE A 347 16.43 12.26 5.31
C PHE A 347 17.73 11.76 4.68
N GLY A 348 17.73 11.43 3.38
CA GLY A 348 18.92 10.98 2.65
C GLY A 348 20.06 12.02 2.59
N ALA A 349 19.73 13.31 2.73
CA ALA A 349 20.71 14.40 2.83
C ALA A 349 21.28 14.58 4.25
N GLY A 350 20.90 13.75 5.21
CA GLY A 350 21.36 13.82 6.59
C GLY A 350 20.75 14.98 7.38
N GLN A 351 19.62 15.53 6.95
CA GLN A 351 18.94 16.57 7.72
C GLN A 351 18.33 15.98 9.00
N ARG A 352 18.18 16.82 10.03
CA ARG A 352 17.38 16.48 11.20
C ARG A 352 15.89 16.61 10.90
N TRP A 353 15.08 15.70 11.40
CA TRP A 353 13.63 15.76 11.23
C TRP A 353 13.01 17.00 11.91
N LYS A 354 11.84 17.42 11.43
CA LYS A 354 11.07 18.51 12.04
C LYS A 354 10.26 18.00 13.23
N PRO A 355 10.36 18.61 14.43
CA PRO A 355 9.67 18.10 15.62
C PRO A 355 8.14 18.22 15.55
N ALA A 356 7.44 17.24 16.14
CA ALA A 356 5.99 17.15 16.13
C ALA A 356 5.34 18.06 17.18
N SER A 357 5.36 19.39 16.99
CA SER A 357 4.89 20.38 17.97
C SER A 357 5.57 20.28 19.36
N ALA A 358 5.33 21.24 20.25
CA ALA A 358 5.93 21.24 21.59
C ALA A 358 5.34 20.16 22.54
N THR A 359 4.20 19.56 22.20
CA THR A 359 3.51 18.57 23.05
C THR A 359 3.63 17.17 22.44
N PRO A 360 4.14 16.17 23.18
CA PRO A 360 4.17 14.77 22.74
C PRO A 360 2.80 14.29 22.28
N ARG A 361 2.71 13.81 21.03
CA ARG A 361 1.48 13.24 20.49
C ARG A 361 1.57 11.72 20.53
N ILE A 362 0.83 11.11 21.45
CA ILE A 362 0.63 9.66 21.48
C ILE A 362 -0.45 9.30 20.47
N GLU A 363 -0.05 8.57 19.45
CA GLU A 363 -0.93 8.03 18.43
C GLU A 363 -1.35 6.61 18.80
N ARG A 364 -2.57 6.22 18.40
CA ARG A 364 -3.16 4.92 18.72
C ARG A 364 -3.96 4.34 17.57
N ALA A 365 -3.89 3.02 17.42
CA ALA A 365 -4.66 2.22 16.46
C ALA A 365 -4.67 2.83 15.05
N ARG A 366 -3.46 3.05 14.53
CA ARG A 366 -3.21 3.58 13.18
C ARG A 366 -1.79 3.25 12.72
N MET A 367 -1.57 3.28 11.41
CA MET A 367 -0.20 3.34 10.86
C MET A 367 0.37 4.75 11.06
N PRO A 368 1.68 4.90 11.26
CA PRO A 368 2.33 6.21 11.19
C PRO A 368 2.19 6.85 9.82
N GLU A 369 2.29 8.18 9.76
CA GLU A 369 2.41 8.89 8.49
C GLU A 369 3.72 8.50 7.79
N PRO A 370 3.77 8.55 6.45
CA PRO A 370 5.03 8.39 5.72
C PRO A 370 6.11 9.34 6.26
N ASN A 371 7.33 8.83 6.43
CA ASN A 371 8.51 9.57 6.89
C ASN A 371 8.36 10.21 8.28
N SER A 372 7.36 9.80 9.07
CA SER A 372 7.27 10.23 10.45
C SER A 372 8.35 9.56 11.30
N VAL A 373 8.92 10.34 12.22
CA VAL A 373 9.87 9.84 13.22
C VAL A 373 9.09 9.57 14.49
N ILE A 374 9.19 8.34 14.97
CA ILE A 374 8.41 7.85 16.10
C ILE A 374 9.29 7.18 17.15
N ARG A 375 8.70 6.98 18.32
CA ARG A 375 9.26 6.17 19.39
C ARG A 375 8.22 5.17 19.86
N PHE A 376 8.60 3.90 19.87
CA PHE A 376 7.86 2.84 20.51
C PHE A 376 8.20 2.85 22.00
N ASP A 377 7.17 3.00 22.82
CA ASP A 377 7.19 3.20 24.27
C ASP A 377 8.39 2.54 24.99
N PRO A 378 9.43 3.29 25.37
CA PRO A 378 10.42 2.83 26.31
C PRO A 378 9.92 3.24 27.70
N ALA A 379 9.24 2.31 28.36
CA ALA A 379 8.79 2.36 29.75
C ALA A 379 7.56 3.27 30.07
N GLN A 380 6.59 2.67 30.78
CA GLN A 380 5.96 3.37 31.89
C GLN A 380 7.10 3.91 32.75
N ARG A 381 7.21 5.23 32.87
CA ARG A 381 8.11 5.79 33.88
C ARG A 381 7.61 5.28 35.23
N ASP A 382 8.42 4.46 35.90
CA ASP A 382 8.23 4.08 37.30
C ASP A 382 8.13 5.32 38.20
#